data_AF-K0EX13-F1
#
_entry.id   AF-K0EX13-F1
#
_cell.length_a   1.000
_cell.length_b   1.000
_cell.length_c   1.000
_cell.angle_alpha   90.00
_cell.angle_beta   90.00
_cell.angle_gamma   90.00
#
_symmetry.space_group_name_H-M   'P 1'
#
loop_
_entity.id
_entity.type
_entity.pdbx_description
1 polymer ?
#
loop_
_entity_poly.entity_id
_entity_poly.type
_entity_poly.pdbx_seq_one_letter_code
_entity_poly.pdbx_strand_id
1 'polypeptide(L)'
;MLWLPERRQVGLLLGTPWEISGKPVNLKMLAERLAEHDLSVRRLVELIDGAPIEENRTLRELAEADAAQERAHVTATLVEAGVDRDAVATWLVDSASPRPGQGALAALADIVAAVWRGLPPAGEHVRLSKLAADIVHDAHGLDPSEPAGRAVARLAAVVQGTERPLRSGPTWRQAWGRSECTATASRPGYLF
;
A
#
# COMPACT_ATOMS: atom_id res chain seq x y z
N MET A 1 7.78 29.17 16.75
CA MET A 1 8.79 29.81 17.62
C MET A 1 8.08 30.94 18.35
N LEU A 2 7.66 30.74 19.60
CA LEU A 2 6.95 31.80 20.35
C LEU A 2 7.93 32.93 20.69
N TRP A 3 7.51 34.18 20.49
CA TRP A 3 8.29 35.38 20.75
C TRP A 3 8.47 35.60 22.26
N LEU A 4 9.53 36.30 22.66
CA LEU A 4 9.86 36.61 24.08
C LEU A 4 8.65 37.09 24.92
N PRO A 5 7.77 38.00 24.44
CA PRO A 5 6.61 38.44 25.22
C PRO A 5 5.60 37.31 25.50
N GLU A 6 5.36 36.45 24.52
CA GLU A 6 4.43 35.32 24.62
C GLU A 6 4.97 34.28 25.62
N ARG A 7 6.29 34.05 25.60
CA ARG A 7 6.94 33.13 26.53
C ARG A 7 6.78 33.58 27.99
N ARG A 8 6.86 34.89 28.23
CA ARG A 8 6.68 35.49 29.55
C ARG A 8 5.24 35.35 30.04
N GLN A 9 4.26 35.56 29.16
CA GLN A 9 2.84 35.35 29.48
C GLN A 9 2.56 33.90 29.87
N VAL A 10 3.11 32.93 29.14
CA VAL A 10 3.03 31.51 29.50
C VAL A 10 3.70 31.23 30.85
N GLY A 11 4.83 31.87 31.14
CA GLY A 11 5.52 31.68 32.41
C GLY A 11 4.77 32.24 33.62
N LEU A 12 4.08 33.37 33.44
CA LEU A 12 3.18 33.91 34.45
C LEU A 12 2.00 32.97 34.69
N LEU A 13 1.39 32.44 33.63
CA LEU A 13 0.27 31.49 33.74
C LEU A 13 0.67 30.20 34.46
N LEU A 14 1.88 29.67 34.20
CA LEU A 14 2.37 28.45 34.84
C LEU A 14 2.91 28.66 36.27
N GLY A 15 2.95 29.91 36.77
CA GLY A 15 3.56 30.25 38.05
C GLY A 15 5.06 29.88 38.15
N THR A 16 5.71 29.61 37.02
CA THR A 16 7.09 29.12 36.96
C THR A 16 7.83 29.97 35.92
N PRO A 17 8.92 30.66 36.29
CA PRO A 17 9.75 31.40 35.35
C PRO A 17 10.59 30.41 34.52
N TRP A 18 9.93 29.64 33.67
CA TRP A 18 10.56 28.66 32.79
C TRP A 18 11.55 29.33 31.82
N GLU A 19 11.29 30.59 31.46
CA GLU A 19 12.23 31.48 30.74
C GLU A 19 13.59 31.56 31.43
N ILE A 20 13.62 31.55 32.78
CA ILE A 20 14.86 31.63 33.57
C ILE A 20 15.49 30.25 33.72
N SER A 21 14.68 29.19 33.84
CA SER A 21 15.20 27.84 34.10
C SER A 21 15.83 27.16 32.88
N GLY A 22 15.42 27.52 31.66
CA GLY A 22 15.78 26.82 30.43
C GLY A 22 15.27 25.36 30.33
N LYS A 23 14.57 24.85 31.35
CA LYS A 23 14.07 23.47 31.40
C LYS A 23 12.73 23.37 30.67
N PRO A 24 12.46 22.25 29.98
CA PRO A 24 11.16 22.02 29.35
C PRO A 24 10.06 21.99 30.41
N VAL A 25 8.91 22.58 30.08
CA VAL A 25 7.71 22.52 30.93
C VAL A 25 7.25 21.08 31.04
N ASN A 26 7.01 20.59 32.26
CA ASN A 26 6.44 19.27 32.47
C ASN A 26 4.97 19.27 32.00
N LEU A 27 4.63 18.35 31.09
CA LEU A 27 3.28 18.21 30.55
C LEU A 27 2.21 18.01 31.63
N LYS A 28 2.55 17.32 32.74
CA LYS A 28 1.62 17.12 33.85
C LYS A 28 1.25 18.45 34.52
N MET A 29 2.25 19.31 34.78
CA MET A 29 2.05 20.61 35.40
C MET A 29 1.27 21.55 34.48
N LEU A 30 1.55 21.51 33.17
CA LEU A 30 0.76 22.25 32.18
C LEU A 30 -0.70 21.78 32.19
N ALA A 31 -0.95 20.47 32.20
CA ALA A 31 -2.30 19.92 32.23
C ALA A 31 -3.07 20.32 33.48
N GLU A 32 -2.44 20.28 34.66
CA GLU A 32 -3.04 20.73 35.92
C GLU A 32 -3.44 22.21 35.88
N ARG A 33 -2.55 23.07 35.37
CA ARG A 33 -2.84 24.51 35.23
C ARG A 33 -3.90 24.84 34.20
N LEU A 34 -3.96 24.10 33.10
CA LEU A 34 -5.04 24.28 32.12
C LEU A 34 -6.39 23.83 32.69
N ALA A 35 -6.40 22.77 33.51
CA ALA A 35 -7.62 22.30 34.16
C ALA A 35 -8.21 23.33 35.14
N GLU A 36 -7.39 24.17 35.78
CA GLU A 36 -7.86 25.32 36.58
C GLU A 36 -8.67 26.34 35.76
N HIS A 37 -8.55 26.30 34.42
CA HIS A 37 -9.26 27.17 33.47
C HIS A 37 -10.27 26.40 32.59
N ASP A 38 -10.71 25.21 33.02
CA ASP A 38 -11.59 24.32 32.24
C ASP A 38 -11.05 23.96 30.85
N LEU A 39 -9.73 24.03 30.66
CA LEU A 39 -9.04 23.69 29.43
C LEU A 39 -8.26 22.38 29.60
N SER A 40 -8.19 21.59 28.53
CA SER A 40 -7.26 20.48 28.42
C SER A 40 -6.08 20.86 27.51
N VAL A 41 -4.95 20.15 27.61
CA VAL A 41 -3.82 20.32 26.67
C VAL A 41 -4.27 20.14 25.23
N ARG A 42 -5.12 19.12 24.97
CA ARG A 42 -5.75 18.92 23.66
C ARG A 42 -6.54 20.15 23.24
N ARG A 43 -7.45 20.64 24.08
CA ARG A 43 -8.30 21.78 23.74
C ARG A 43 -7.48 23.04 23.47
N LEU A 44 -6.40 23.26 24.22
CA LEU A 44 -5.47 24.36 23.97
C LEU A 44 -4.81 24.23 22.59
N VAL A 45 -4.31 23.04 22.24
CA VAL A 45 -3.69 22.81 20.92
C VAL A 45 -4.71 22.99 19.80
N GLU A 46 -5.93 22.49 19.95
CA GLU A 46 -7.02 22.70 18.98
C GLU A 46 -7.37 24.18 18.77
N LEU A 47 -7.36 24.97 19.85
CA LEU A 47 -7.59 26.41 19.78
C LEU A 47 -6.45 27.14 19.07
N ILE A 48 -5.21 26.68 19.22
CA ILE A 48 -4.02 27.26 18.58
C ILE A 48 -3.98 26.89 17.10
N ASP A 49 -4.16 25.61 16.77
CA ASP A 49 -4.10 25.09 15.40
C ASP A 49 -5.36 25.46 14.60
N GLY A 50 -6.44 25.86 15.28
CA GLY A 50 -7.70 26.24 14.65
C GLY A 50 -8.52 25.06 14.11
N ALA A 51 -8.09 23.83 14.40
CA ALA A 51 -8.74 22.60 13.97
C ALA A 51 -8.82 21.61 15.15
N PRO A 52 -9.87 20.77 15.23
CA PRO A 52 -9.89 19.67 16.19
C PRO A 52 -8.71 18.73 15.91
N ILE A 53 -8.05 18.24 16.96
CA ILE A 53 -7.05 17.18 16.83
C ILE A 53 -7.86 15.92 16.58
N GLU A 54 -7.77 15.40 15.36
CA GLU A 54 -8.44 14.15 15.01
C GLU A 54 -7.91 13.03 15.89
N GLU A 55 -8.83 12.25 16.45
CA GLU A 55 -8.44 11.10 17.26
C GLU A 55 -7.77 10.08 16.35
N ASN A 56 -6.54 9.69 16.73
CA ASN A 56 -5.80 8.64 16.03
C ASN A 56 -6.63 7.35 15.87
N ARG A 57 -7.61 7.13 16.76
CA ARG A 57 -8.59 6.06 16.64
C ARG A 57 -9.50 6.21 15.41
N THR A 58 -10.15 7.36 15.22
CA THR A 58 -11.01 7.61 14.04
C THR A 58 -10.22 7.47 12.75
N LEU A 59 -9.00 8.01 12.69
CA LEU A 59 -8.13 7.86 11.53
C LEU A 59 -7.75 6.40 11.24
N ARG A 60 -7.49 5.61 12.29
CA ARG A 60 -7.24 4.16 12.15
C ARG A 60 -8.47 3.41 11.69
N GLU A 61 -9.63 3.69 12.28
CA GLU A 61 -10.90 3.05 11.90
C GLU A 61 -11.26 3.34 10.44
N LEU A 62 -11.07 4.59 9.99
CA LEU A 62 -11.24 4.95 8.58
C LEU A 62 -10.23 4.22 7.68
N ALA A 63 -8.94 4.23 8.03
CA ALA A 63 -7.92 3.52 7.24
C ALA A 63 -8.14 2.00 7.19
N GLU A 64 -8.64 1.40 8.27
CA GLU A 64 -9.01 -0.02 8.32
C GLU A 64 -10.23 -0.32 7.46
N ALA A 65 -11.24 0.55 7.47
CA ALA A 65 -12.43 0.45 6.63
C ALA A 65 -12.08 0.57 5.14
N ASP A 66 -11.27 1.57 4.76
CA ASP A 66 -10.78 1.77 3.39
C ASP A 66 -9.99 0.55 2.92
N ALA A 67 -9.09 0.03 3.76
CA ALA A 67 -8.33 -1.18 3.45
C ALA A 67 -9.22 -2.42 3.31
N ALA A 68 -10.29 -2.53 4.10
CA ALA A 68 -11.25 -3.63 4.00
C ALA A 68 -12.08 -3.54 2.71
N GLN A 69 -12.54 -2.34 2.36
CA GLN A 69 -13.27 -2.10 1.11
C GLN A 69 -12.40 -2.39 -0.11
N GLU A 70 -11.13 -1.95 -0.10
CA GLU A 70 -10.20 -2.25 -1.19
C GLU A 70 -9.96 -3.76 -1.34
N ARG A 71 -9.75 -4.49 -0.24
CA ARG A 71 -9.61 -5.96 -0.28
C ARG A 71 -10.87 -6.66 -0.82
N ALA A 72 -12.05 -6.18 -0.44
CA ALA A 72 -13.31 -6.72 -0.93
C ALA A 72 -13.46 -6.51 -2.45
N HIS A 73 -13.13 -5.32 -2.93
CA HIS A 73 -13.12 -5.01 -4.36
C HIS A 73 -12.13 -5.90 -5.13
N VAL A 74 -10.88 -5.99 -4.66
CA VAL A 74 -9.86 -6.86 -5.27
C VAL A 74 -10.31 -8.31 -5.33
N THR A 75 -10.95 -8.80 -4.25
CA THR A 75 -11.50 -10.16 -4.20
C THR A 75 -12.58 -10.35 -5.25
N ALA A 76 -13.52 -9.42 -5.37
CA ALA A 76 -14.58 -9.48 -6.38
C ALA A 76 -13.99 -9.46 -7.80
N THR A 77 -13.11 -8.51 -8.11
CA THR A 77 -12.49 -8.34 -9.42
C THR A 77 -11.76 -9.60 -9.89
N LEU A 78 -10.98 -10.24 -9.02
CA LEU A 78 -10.24 -11.46 -9.38
C LEU A 78 -11.14 -12.70 -9.48
N VAL A 79 -12.14 -12.81 -8.61
CA VAL A 79 -13.14 -13.90 -8.70
C VAL A 79 -13.97 -13.78 -9.98
N GLU A 80 -14.38 -12.57 -10.36
CA GLU A 80 -15.07 -12.30 -11.64
C GLU A 80 -14.19 -12.59 -12.86
N ALA A 81 -12.86 -12.47 -12.72
CA ALA A 81 -11.91 -12.88 -13.75
C ALA A 81 -11.74 -14.42 -13.83
N GLY A 82 -12.37 -15.19 -12.95
CA GLY A 82 -12.31 -16.65 -12.93
C GLY A 82 -11.23 -17.24 -12.03
N VAL A 83 -10.65 -16.45 -11.12
CA VAL A 83 -9.68 -16.93 -10.13
C VAL A 83 -10.44 -17.52 -8.94
N ASP A 84 -10.02 -18.71 -8.48
CA ASP A 84 -10.59 -19.33 -7.28
C ASP A 84 -10.43 -18.42 -6.04
N ARG A 85 -11.46 -18.36 -5.18
CA ARG A 85 -11.49 -17.47 -4.01
C ARG A 85 -10.36 -17.76 -3.02
N ASP A 86 -9.98 -19.02 -2.82
CA ASP A 86 -8.91 -19.39 -1.90
C ASP A 86 -7.53 -19.01 -2.47
N ALA A 87 -7.38 -19.11 -3.80
CA ALA A 87 -6.20 -18.60 -4.49
C ALA A 87 -6.08 -17.07 -4.34
N VAL A 88 -7.18 -16.33 -4.48
CA VAL A 88 -7.20 -14.88 -4.25
C VAL A 88 -6.83 -14.53 -2.81
N ALA A 89 -7.41 -15.23 -1.81
CA ALA A 89 -7.08 -15.02 -0.41
C ALA A 89 -5.59 -15.27 -0.14
N THR A 90 -5.02 -16.32 -0.73
CA THR A 90 -3.61 -16.69 -0.62
C THR A 90 -2.66 -15.69 -1.30
N TRP A 91 -3.11 -15.06 -2.38
CA TRP A 91 -2.39 -14.00 -3.10
C TRP A 91 -2.46 -12.66 -2.34
N LEU A 92 -3.58 -12.34 -1.69
CA LEU A 92 -3.77 -11.11 -0.92
C LEU A 92 -2.88 -11.02 0.34
N VAL A 93 -2.54 -12.16 0.95
CA VAL A 93 -1.62 -12.21 2.11
C VAL A 93 -0.15 -12.18 1.71
N ASP A 94 0.16 -12.11 0.41
CA ASP A 94 1.52 -12.04 -0.08
C ASP A 94 2.19 -10.70 0.28
N SER A 95 3.36 -10.76 0.92
CA SER A 95 4.11 -9.58 1.33
C SER A 95 4.60 -8.71 0.15
N ALA A 96 4.59 -9.24 -1.07
CA ALA A 96 4.94 -8.50 -2.28
C ALA A 96 3.81 -7.60 -2.81
N SER A 97 2.58 -7.75 -2.30
CA SER A 97 1.42 -6.99 -2.74
C SER A 97 1.42 -5.57 -2.14
N PRO A 98 0.93 -4.55 -2.87
CA PRO A 98 0.74 -3.21 -2.31
C PRO A 98 -0.12 -3.24 -1.05
N ARG A 99 0.17 -2.32 -0.12
CA ARG A 99 -0.63 -2.17 1.10
C ARG A 99 -2.04 -1.68 0.74
N PRO A 100 -3.11 -2.32 1.23
CA PRO A 100 -4.48 -1.85 1.02
C PRO A 100 -4.77 -0.57 1.81
N GLY A 101 -5.76 0.19 1.34
CA GLY A 101 -6.20 1.50 1.83
C GLY A 101 -5.73 2.69 0.97
N GLN A 102 -5.08 2.44 -0.18
CA GLN A 102 -4.51 3.50 -1.04
C GLN A 102 -4.91 3.37 -2.52
N GLY A 103 -5.70 2.36 -2.88
CA GLY A 103 -6.14 2.12 -4.26
C GLY A 103 -5.09 1.43 -5.16
N ALA A 104 -3.82 1.37 -4.75
CA ALA A 104 -2.76 0.73 -5.52
C ALA A 104 -2.95 -0.79 -5.66
N LEU A 105 -3.56 -1.45 -4.66
CA LEU A 105 -3.84 -2.88 -4.72
C LEU A 105 -5.02 -3.15 -5.67
N ALA A 106 -6.06 -2.33 -5.62
CA ALA A 106 -7.18 -2.37 -6.57
C ALA A 106 -6.72 -2.19 -8.02
N ALA A 107 -5.94 -1.13 -8.29
CA ALA A 107 -5.42 -0.87 -9.63
C ALA A 107 -4.54 -2.01 -10.16
N LEU A 108 -3.72 -2.61 -9.30
CA LEU A 108 -2.94 -3.80 -9.66
C LEU A 108 -3.84 -5.00 -9.94
N ALA A 109 -4.89 -5.21 -9.14
CA ALA A 109 -5.84 -6.30 -9.32
C ALA A 109 -6.63 -6.18 -10.63
N ASP A 110 -7.00 -4.97 -11.06
CA ASP A 110 -7.64 -4.73 -12.35
C ASP A 110 -6.75 -5.17 -13.52
N ILE A 111 -5.47 -4.82 -13.46
CA ILE A 111 -4.47 -5.25 -14.46
C ILE A 111 -4.31 -6.76 -14.43
N VAL A 112 -4.17 -7.35 -13.24
CA VAL A 112 -4.04 -8.80 -13.06
C VAL A 112 -5.26 -9.52 -13.62
N ALA A 113 -6.47 -9.04 -13.36
CA ALA A 113 -7.73 -9.59 -13.87
C ALA A 113 -7.82 -9.50 -15.40
N ALA A 114 -7.41 -8.36 -15.98
CA ALA A 114 -7.37 -8.19 -17.43
C ALA A 114 -6.39 -9.19 -18.07
N VAL A 115 -5.19 -9.33 -17.51
CA VAL A 115 -4.18 -10.30 -17.98
C VAL A 115 -4.69 -11.73 -17.83
N TRP A 116 -5.30 -12.05 -16.70
CA TRP A 116 -5.84 -13.38 -16.42
C TRP A 116 -6.92 -13.80 -17.41
N ARG A 117 -7.85 -12.89 -17.74
CA ARG A 117 -8.89 -13.11 -18.77
C ARG A 117 -8.32 -13.24 -20.18
N GLY A 118 -7.18 -12.60 -20.45
CA GLY A 118 -6.50 -12.65 -21.74
C GLY A 118 -5.54 -13.82 -21.91
N LEU A 119 -5.36 -14.68 -20.89
CA LEU A 119 -4.54 -15.87 -21.03
C LEU A 119 -5.15 -16.81 -22.08
N PRO A 120 -4.32 -17.43 -22.94
CA PRO A 120 -4.82 -18.38 -23.92
C PRO A 120 -5.47 -19.59 -23.24
N PRO A 121 -6.43 -20.25 -23.90
CA PRO A 121 -6.97 -21.52 -23.41
C PRO A 121 -5.88 -22.59 -23.36
N ALA A 122 -6.09 -23.63 -22.56
CA ALA A 122 -5.16 -24.75 -22.47
C ALA A 122 -4.92 -25.41 -23.84
N GLY A 123 -3.65 -25.68 -24.16
CA GLY A 123 -3.12 -26.08 -25.46
C GLY A 123 -2.56 -24.95 -26.34
N GLU A 124 -2.75 -23.66 -26.02
CA GLU A 124 -2.37 -22.53 -26.88
C GLU A 124 -1.27 -21.65 -26.26
N HIS A 125 -0.39 -21.11 -27.12
CA HIS A 125 0.74 -20.30 -26.67
C HIS A 125 0.66 -18.86 -27.16
N VAL A 126 0.86 -17.92 -26.24
CA VAL A 126 1.06 -16.50 -26.56
C VAL A 126 2.44 -16.05 -26.07
N ARG A 127 3.08 -15.15 -26.83
CA ARG A 127 4.28 -14.46 -26.35
C ARG A 127 3.87 -13.50 -25.24
N LEU A 128 4.58 -13.55 -24.12
CA LEU A 128 4.29 -12.67 -22.98
C LEU A 128 4.33 -11.18 -23.37
N SER A 129 5.25 -10.78 -24.25
CA SER A 129 5.35 -9.40 -24.74
C SER A 129 4.18 -8.98 -25.63
N LYS A 130 3.59 -9.91 -26.37
CA LYS A 130 2.37 -9.65 -27.15
C LYS A 130 1.18 -9.48 -26.21
N LEU A 131 1.02 -10.38 -25.25
CA LEU A 131 -0.03 -10.30 -24.23
C LEU A 131 0.08 -8.97 -23.45
N ALA A 132 1.29 -8.57 -23.08
CA ALA A 132 1.55 -7.31 -22.40
C ALA A 132 1.19 -6.10 -23.29
N ALA A 133 1.63 -6.08 -24.56
CA ALA A 133 1.27 -5.00 -25.49
C ALA A 133 -0.25 -4.89 -25.73
N ASP A 134 -0.94 -6.03 -25.82
CA ASP A 134 -2.38 -6.06 -26.09
C ASP A 134 -3.20 -5.59 -24.87
N ILE A 135 -2.76 -5.89 -23.63
CA ILE A 135 -3.55 -5.66 -22.41
C ILE A 135 -3.10 -4.42 -21.62
N VAL A 136 -1.79 -4.22 -21.47
CA VAL A 136 -1.22 -3.11 -20.70
C VAL A 136 -0.59 -2.02 -21.57
N HIS A 137 -0.70 -2.16 -22.90
CA HIS A 137 -0.15 -1.21 -23.89
C HIS A 137 1.36 -0.97 -23.76
N ASP A 138 2.06 -1.95 -23.16
CA ASP A 138 3.51 -1.97 -23.00
C ASP A 138 4.01 -3.41 -23.15
N ALA A 139 4.86 -3.67 -24.14
CA ALA A 139 5.43 -4.99 -24.40
C ALA A 139 6.29 -5.53 -23.24
N HIS A 140 6.72 -4.66 -22.32
CA HIS A 140 7.51 -5.00 -21.14
C HIS A 140 6.69 -4.99 -19.85
N GLY A 141 5.41 -4.59 -19.88
CA GLY A 141 4.59 -4.43 -18.67
C GLY A 141 4.36 -5.70 -17.86
N LEU A 142 4.68 -6.88 -18.42
CA LEU A 142 4.64 -8.18 -17.73
C LEU A 142 6.02 -8.77 -17.45
N ASP A 143 7.10 -7.99 -17.61
CA ASP A 143 8.45 -8.45 -17.30
C ASP A 143 8.65 -8.67 -15.78
N PRO A 144 9.66 -9.45 -15.37
CA PRO A 144 9.98 -9.68 -13.95
C PRO A 144 10.30 -8.38 -13.17
N SER A 145 10.74 -7.33 -13.86
CA SER A 145 10.99 -6.01 -13.28
C SER A 145 9.70 -5.23 -12.99
N GLU A 146 8.59 -5.62 -13.60
CA GLU A 146 7.33 -4.88 -13.49
C GLU A 146 6.43 -5.41 -12.37
N PRO A 147 5.74 -4.52 -11.64
CA PRO A 147 4.79 -4.91 -10.60
C PRO A 147 3.70 -5.84 -11.11
N ALA A 148 3.12 -5.56 -12.28
CA ALA A 148 2.06 -6.37 -12.89
C ALA A 148 2.56 -7.77 -13.27
N GLY A 149 3.73 -7.85 -13.93
CA GLY A 149 4.37 -9.13 -14.24
C GLY A 149 4.58 -10.00 -13.01
N ARG A 150 5.15 -9.44 -11.94
CA ARG A 150 5.34 -10.16 -10.65
C ARG A 150 4.01 -10.59 -10.05
N ALA A 151 3.03 -9.70 -10.03
CA ALA A 151 1.72 -9.97 -9.46
C ALA A 151 1.02 -11.16 -10.15
N VAL A 152 0.98 -11.16 -11.48
CA VAL A 152 0.38 -12.23 -12.28
C VAL A 152 1.14 -13.53 -12.13
N ALA A 153 2.47 -13.52 -12.22
CA ALA A 153 3.27 -14.73 -12.08
C ALA A 153 3.14 -15.37 -10.69
N ARG A 154 3.04 -14.55 -9.63
CA ARG A 154 2.81 -15.05 -8.27
C ARG A 154 1.38 -15.58 -8.10
N LEU A 155 0.38 -14.95 -8.70
CA LEU A 155 -0.98 -15.49 -8.72
C LEU A 155 -1.04 -16.84 -9.45
N ALA A 156 -0.42 -16.93 -10.62
CA ALA A 156 -0.29 -18.18 -11.36
C ALA A 156 0.36 -19.29 -10.53
N ALA A 157 1.43 -18.97 -9.80
CA ALA A 157 2.08 -19.92 -8.89
C ALA A 157 1.16 -20.39 -7.75
N VAL A 158 0.33 -19.51 -7.19
CA VAL A 158 -0.67 -19.87 -6.18
C VAL A 158 -1.71 -20.83 -6.77
N VAL A 159 -2.28 -20.48 -7.91
CA VAL A 159 -3.30 -21.31 -8.60
C VAL A 159 -2.74 -22.69 -8.98
N GLN A 160 -1.45 -22.76 -9.34
CA GLN A 160 -0.79 -24.00 -9.75
C GLN A 160 -0.17 -24.79 -8.58
N GLY A 161 -0.17 -24.24 -7.36
CA GLY A 161 0.49 -24.85 -6.20
C GLY A 161 2.02 -24.94 -6.32
N THR A 162 2.65 -24.01 -7.04
CA THR A 162 4.12 -23.98 -7.24
C THR A 162 4.81 -22.89 -6.42
N GLU A 163 6.14 -22.92 -6.41
CA GLU A 163 6.92 -21.85 -5.79
C GLU A 163 6.64 -20.49 -6.46
N ARG A 164 6.48 -19.45 -5.64
CA ARG A 164 6.21 -18.08 -6.12
C ARG A 164 7.52 -17.42 -6.58
N PRO A 165 7.60 -16.90 -7.82
CA PRO A 165 8.82 -16.27 -8.30
C PRO A 165 9.12 -14.97 -7.54
N LEU A 166 10.39 -14.80 -7.16
CA LEU A 166 10.92 -13.56 -6.58
C LEU A 166 11.68 -12.71 -7.61
N ARG A 167 12.20 -13.35 -8.66
CA ARG A 167 13.00 -12.74 -9.73
C ARG A 167 12.84 -13.54 -11.02
N SER A 168 13.40 -13.01 -12.10
CA SER A 168 13.58 -13.76 -13.35
C SER A 168 14.34 -15.07 -13.09
N GLY A 169 13.97 -16.14 -13.79
CA GLY A 169 14.61 -17.43 -13.60
C GLY A 169 13.73 -18.63 -13.95
N PRO A 170 14.12 -19.84 -13.51
CA PRO A 170 13.32 -21.06 -13.71
C PRO A 170 11.93 -20.97 -13.09
N THR A 171 11.79 -20.51 -11.85
CA THR A 171 10.50 -20.38 -11.16
C THR A 171 9.56 -19.39 -11.87
N TRP A 172 10.10 -18.29 -12.42
CA TRP A 172 9.34 -17.35 -13.23
C TRP A 172 8.79 -18.02 -14.51
N ARG A 173 9.65 -18.72 -15.24
CA ARG A 173 9.24 -19.45 -16.46
C ARG A 173 8.28 -20.57 -16.14
N GLN A 174 8.40 -21.21 -14.98
CA GLN A 174 7.48 -22.26 -14.52
C GLN A 174 6.09 -21.68 -14.24
N ALA A 175 6.02 -20.55 -13.54
CA ALA A 175 4.75 -19.87 -13.24
C ALA A 175 3.98 -19.52 -14.52
N TRP A 176 4.67 -18.99 -15.55
CA TRP A 176 4.07 -18.71 -16.85
C TRP A 176 3.86 -19.95 -17.72
N GLY A 177 4.72 -20.95 -17.60
CA GLY A 177 4.77 -22.11 -18.50
C GLY A 177 3.59 -23.05 -18.35
N ARG A 178 2.95 -23.09 -17.18
CA ARG A 178 1.66 -23.78 -16.98
C ARG A 178 0.45 -22.88 -17.24
N SER A 179 0.63 -21.56 -17.25
CA SER A 179 -0.31 -20.61 -17.86
C SER A 179 -0.15 -20.55 -19.39
N GLU A 180 0.66 -21.46 -19.95
CA GLU A 180 0.98 -21.60 -21.37
C GLU A 180 1.52 -20.34 -22.08
N CYS A 181 1.99 -19.36 -21.32
CA CYS A 181 2.72 -18.20 -21.82
C CYS A 181 4.23 -18.51 -21.86
N THR A 182 4.83 -18.51 -23.05
CA THR A 182 6.29 -18.59 -23.17
C THR A 182 6.92 -17.24 -22.85
N ALA A 183 7.64 -17.14 -21.72
CA ALA A 183 8.48 -15.99 -21.40
C ALA A 183 9.78 -16.04 -22.22
N THR A 184 9.78 -15.43 -23.41
CA THR A 184 11.04 -15.11 -24.12
C THR A 184 11.55 -13.77 -23.62
N ALA A 185 12.51 -13.80 -22.70
CA ALA A 185 13.33 -12.62 -22.43
C ALA A 185 14.20 -12.33 -23.65
N SER A 186 13.83 -11.34 -24.46
CA SER A 186 14.74 -10.77 -25.46
C SER A 186 15.91 -10.14 -24.73
N ARG A 187 17.07 -10.80 -24.70
CA ARG A 187 18.34 -10.09 -24.50
C ARG A 187 18.66 -9.39 -25.82
N PRO A 188 18.74 -8.05 -25.87
CA PRO A 188 19.39 -7.41 -27.00
C PRO A 188 20.89 -7.72 -26.89
N GLY A 189 21.36 -8.57 -27.80
CA GLY A 189 22.78 -8.76 -28.02
C GLY A 189 23.36 -7.46 -28.57
N TYR A 190 24.22 -6.83 -27.77
CA TYR A 190 25.16 -5.83 -28.29
C TYR A 190 26.14 -6.56 -29.21
N LEU A 191 25.95 -6.38 -30.52
CA LEU A 191 27.03 -6.42 -31.49
C LEU A 191 27.64 -5.02 -31.49
N PHE A 192 28.81 -4.91 -30.86
CA PHE A 192 29.99 -4.05 -31.11
C PHE A 192 30.69 -3.77 -29.77
#